data_AF-A0A958WEU1-F1
#
_entry.id   AF-A0A958WEU1-F1
#
_cell.length_a   1.000
_cell.length_b   1.000
_cell.length_c   1.000
_cell.angle_alpha   90.00
_cell.angle_beta   90.00
_cell.angle_gamma   90.00
#
_symmetry.space_group_name_H-M   'P 1'
#
loop_
_entity.id
_entity.type
_entity.pdbx_description
1 polymer ?
#
loop_
_entity_poly.entity_id
_entity_poly.type
_entity_poly.pdbx_seq_one_letter_code
_entity_poly.pdbx_strand_id
1 'polypeptide(L)'
;MRLFAIALLGFTIFSCAPDRTNQAAQPANGKSAVEDVINDPTKGLGAVKNVTLHSPLEQERVERGLAIYEMKCSACHKLDDKRVVGPGWKDITKRRKPEWIMNMITNVDVMLDEDPEAQKLLELCLMRMPNQNMSIGDARDVLEFMRQNDGEK
;
A
#
# COMPACT_ATOMS: atom_id res chain seq x y z
N MET A 1 -0.57 -77.00 9.73
CA MET A 1 -2.03 -77.23 9.68
C MET A 1 -2.61 -76.36 8.57
N ARG A 2 -3.00 -77.00 7.43
CA ARG A 2 -3.77 -76.49 6.26
C ARG A 2 -3.11 -75.35 5.45
N LEU A 3 -2.56 -75.46 4.23
CA LEU A 3 -2.84 -76.21 2.99
C LEU A 3 -4.21 -75.91 2.35
N PHE A 4 -4.23 -75.21 1.20
CA PHE A 4 -5.12 -75.29 0.00
C PHE A 4 -4.61 -74.22 -1.02
N ALA A 5 -3.89 -74.54 -2.11
CA ALA A 5 -4.26 -75.12 -3.41
C ALA A 5 -5.13 -74.20 -4.31
N ILE A 6 -4.51 -73.48 -5.28
CA ILE A 6 -4.50 -73.68 -6.75
C ILE A 6 -5.77 -73.19 -7.49
N ALA A 7 -5.59 -72.28 -8.47
CA ALA A 7 -6.06 -72.45 -9.86
C ALA A 7 -5.68 -71.25 -10.76
N LEU A 8 -4.87 -71.52 -11.78
CA LEU A 8 -4.69 -70.70 -12.99
C LEU A 8 -5.89 -70.91 -13.94
N LEU A 9 -6.35 -69.87 -14.64
CA LEU A 9 -6.91 -69.98 -15.99
C LEU A 9 -6.83 -68.60 -16.69
N GLY A 10 -6.14 -68.53 -17.82
CA GLY A 10 -6.07 -67.33 -18.67
C GLY A 10 -7.10 -67.34 -19.80
N PHE A 11 -7.33 -66.18 -20.43
CA PHE A 11 -7.75 -66.07 -21.84
C PHE A 11 -7.58 -64.63 -22.40
N THR A 12 -6.54 -64.47 -23.22
CA THR A 12 -6.38 -63.76 -24.51
C THR A 12 -7.36 -62.66 -25.02
N ILE A 13 -6.75 -61.51 -25.36
CA ILE A 13 -6.87 -60.55 -26.52
C ILE A 13 -8.23 -60.09 -27.10
N PHE A 14 -8.34 -58.76 -27.31
CA PHE A 14 -8.90 -57.92 -28.41
C PHE A 14 -9.29 -56.56 -27.79
N SER A 15 -9.14 -55.33 -28.31
CA SER A 15 -9.04 -54.78 -29.66
C SER A 15 -8.61 -53.27 -29.58
N CYS A 16 -8.38 -52.66 -30.74
CA CYS A 16 -7.75 -51.37 -31.06
C CYS A 16 -8.38 -50.03 -30.56
N ALA A 17 -7.54 -48.99 -30.65
CA ALA A 17 -7.63 -47.52 -30.42
C ALA A 17 -8.69 -46.74 -31.28
N PRO A 18 -8.69 -45.37 -31.41
CA PRO A 18 -8.10 -44.25 -30.64
C PRO A 18 -9.07 -43.04 -30.36
N ASP A 19 -8.51 -42.00 -29.75
CA ASP A 19 -8.89 -40.56 -29.75
C ASP A 19 -10.18 -40.09 -29.04
N ARG A 20 -10.00 -39.29 -27.97
CA ARG A 20 -10.28 -37.84 -27.96
C ARG A 20 -9.49 -37.14 -26.85
N THR A 21 -8.69 -36.16 -27.25
CA THR A 21 -8.18 -35.08 -26.40
C THR A 21 -9.29 -34.42 -25.58
N ASN A 22 -9.17 -34.38 -24.25
CA ASN A 22 -9.60 -33.22 -23.48
C ASN A 22 -9.05 -33.23 -22.04
N GLN A 23 -8.25 -32.20 -21.79
CA GLN A 23 -8.31 -31.36 -20.58
C GLN A 23 -7.80 -31.97 -19.25
N ALA A 24 -6.50 -31.80 -19.03
CA ALA A 24 -5.98 -31.50 -17.69
C ALA A 24 -5.12 -30.22 -17.80
N ALA A 25 -5.78 -29.07 -17.88
CA ALA A 25 -5.13 -27.80 -17.64
C ALA A 25 -5.01 -27.64 -16.12
N GLN A 26 -3.76 -27.61 -15.64
CA GLN A 26 -3.42 -27.11 -14.30
C GLN A 26 -4.01 -25.72 -14.11
N PRO A 27 -4.53 -25.35 -12.92
CA PRO A 27 -4.82 -23.95 -12.66
C PRO A 27 -3.48 -23.23 -12.48
N ALA A 28 -3.08 -22.48 -13.51
CA ALA A 28 -2.08 -21.45 -13.40
C ALA A 28 -2.67 -20.27 -12.63
N ASN A 29 -1.92 -19.89 -11.59
CA ASN A 29 -1.91 -18.61 -10.88
C ASN A 29 -2.44 -17.43 -11.72
N GLY A 30 -3.51 -16.78 -11.23
CA GLY A 30 -4.03 -15.53 -11.78
C GLY A 30 -4.71 -14.74 -10.67
N LYS A 31 -3.96 -13.90 -9.98
CA LYS A 31 -4.56 -12.84 -9.13
C LYS A 31 -5.43 -11.98 -10.03
N SER A 32 -6.68 -11.79 -9.63
CA SER A 32 -7.63 -10.98 -10.36
C SER A 32 -7.18 -9.52 -10.33
N ALA A 33 -7.34 -8.78 -11.44
CA ALA A 33 -7.09 -7.34 -11.51
C ALA A 33 -7.90 -6.53 -10.47
N VAL A 34 -8.87 -7.16 -9.81
CA VAL A 34 -9.67 -6.60 -8.72
C VAL A 34 -8.96 -6.69 -7.37
N GLU A 35 -8.11 -7.70 -7.13
CA GLU A 35 -7.27 -7.77 -5.92
C GLU A 35 -6.14 -6.73 -5.94
N ASP A 36 -5.56 -6.44 -7.11
CA ASP A 36 -4.48 -5.47 -7.27
C ASP A 36 -4.94 -4.02 -6.98
N VAL A 37 -6.24 -3.72 -7.12
CA VAL A 37 -6.82 -2.42 -6.75
C VAL A 37 -6.98 -2.29 -5.22
N ILE A 38 -7.13 -3.40 -4.50
CA ILE A 38 -7.32 -3.39 -3.03
C ILE A 38 -5.98 -3.21 -2.29
N ASN A 39 -4.86 -3.58 -2.91
CA ASN A 39 -3.52 -3.51 -2.32
C ASN A 39 -2.50 -2.81 -3.24
N ASP A 40 -2.81 -1.61 -3.73
CA ASP A 40 -1.82 -0.76 -4.42
C ASP A 40 -0.70 -0.36 -3.43
N PRO A 41 0.52 -0.91 -3.57
CA PRO A 41 1.60 -0.66 -2.60
C PRO A 41 2.05 0.80 -2.60
N THR A 42 1.74 1.56 -3.65
CA THR A 42 2.11 2.98 -3.74
C THR A 42 1.21 3.90 -2.91
N LYS A 43 0.11 3.38 -2.35
CA LYS A 43 -0.78 4.10 -1.42
C LYS A 43 -0.38 3.95 0.05
N GLY A 44 0.65 3.14 0.33
CA GLY A 44 1.11 2.87 1.68
C GLY A 44 0.18 1.94 2.47
N LEU A 45 0.55 1.70 3.72
CA LEU A 45 -0.07 0.76 4.64
C LEU A 45 -0.93 1.50 5.66
N GLY A 46 -2.25 1.44 5.49
CA GLY A 46 -3.18 2.02 6.44
C GLY A 46 -4.64 2.00 5.97
N ALA A 47 -5.49 2.65 6.77
CA ALA A 47 -6.93 2.70 6.55
C ALA A 47 -7.35 3.60 5.37
N VAL A 48 -6.49 4.54 4.94
CA VAL A 48 -6.80 5.46 3.85
C VAL A 48 -6.54 4.76 2.52
N LYS A 49 -7.62 4.32 1.86
CA LYS A 49 -7.54 3.60 0.58
C LYS A 49 -7.82 4.48 -0.63
N ASN A 50 -8.59 5.56 -0.47
CA ASN A 50 -8.92 6.52 -1.52
C ASN A 50 -9.04 7.92 -0.90
N VAL A 51 -8.57 8.93 -1.64
CA VAL A 51 -8.74 10.34 -1.27
C VAL A 51 -9.38 11.10 -2.42
N THR A 52 -10.50 11.77 -2.16
CA THR A 52 -11.08 12.74 -3.10
C THR A 52 -10.43 14.10 -2.87
N LEU A 53 -9.86 14.66 -3.93
CA LEU A 53 -9.26 15.99 -3.94
C LEU A 53 -10.14 16.93 -4.76
N HIS A 54 -10.37 18.13 -4.24
CA HIS A 54 -11.13 19.17 -4.91
C HIS A 54 -10.22 20.26 -5.46
N SER A 55 -10.71 20.95 -6.48
CA SER A 55 -10.13 22.16 -7.07
C SER A 55 -11.29 23.13 -7.33
N PRO A 56 -11.24 24.39 -6.84
CA PRO A 56 -10.15 25.00 -6.08
C PRO A 56 -9.92 24.35 -4.70
N LEU A 57 -8.78 24.65 -4.07
CA LEU A 57 -8.47 24.16 -2.73
C LEU A 57 -9.53 24.57 -1.70
N GLU A 58 -9.85 23.66 -0.80
CA GLU A 58 -10.78 23.88 0.32
C GLU A 58 -10.09 24.77 1.37
N GLN A 59 -10.25 26.09 1.30
CA GLN A 59 -9.48 27.05 2.12
C GLN A 59 -9.59 26.80 3.63
N GLU A 60 -10.77 26.41 4.14
CA GLU A 60 -10.91 26.08 5.56
C GLU A 60 -10.05 24.86 5.97
N ARG A 61 -9.86 23.88 5.08
CA ARG A 61 -8.97 22.74 5.34
C ARG A 61 -7.52 23.16 5.34
N VAL A 62 -7.15 24.05 4.42
CA VAL A 62 -5.80 24.62 4.36
C VAL A 62 -5.46 25.32 5.67
N GLU A 63 -6.36 26.18 6.19
CA GLU A 63 -6.15 26.90 7.45
C GLU A 63 -5.98 25.94 8.64
N ARG A 64 -6.83 24.90 8.74
CA ARG A 64 -6.68 23.87 9.78
C ARG A 64 -5.40 23.06 9.62
N GLY A 65 -5.04 22.71 8.38
CA GLY A 65 -3.81 21.99 8.06
C GLY A 65 -2.55 22.77 8.42
N LEU A 66 -2.54 24.08 8.17
CA LEU A 66 -1.47 24.99 8.58
C LEU A 66 -1.34 25.02 10.11
N ALA A 67 -2.45 25.19 10.83
CA ALA A 67 -2.42 25.19 12.29
C ALA A 67 -1.88 23.87 12.86
N ILE A 68 -2.26 22.74 12.27
CA ILE A 68 -1.72 21.43 12.65
C ILE A 68 -0.22 21.33 12.33
N TYR A 69 0.21 21.80 11.15
CA TYR A 69 1.62 21.82 10.77
C TYR A 69 2.45 22.59 11.80
N GLU A 70 2.02 23.79 12.16
CA GLU A 70 2.70 24.64 13.13
C GLU A 70 2.85 23.94 14.49
N MET A 71 1.77 23.31 14.97
CA MET A 71 1.75 22.66 16.29
C MET A 71 2.50 21.32 16.34
N LYS A 72 2.40 20.49 15.30
CA LYS A 72 2.81 19.07 15.35
C LYS A 72 3.97 18.71 14.41
N CYS A 73 4.22 19.50 13.37
CA CYS A 73 5.13 19.10 12.28
C CYS A 73 6.33 20.04 12.10
N SER A 74 6.17 21.33 12.38
CA SER A 74 7.13 22.41 12.06
C SER A 74 8.49 22.28 12.77
N ALA A 75 8.51 21.61 13.92
CA ALA A 75 9.71 21.29 14.68
C ALA A 75 10.65 20.34 13.89
N CYS A 76 10.08 19.47 13.05
CA CYS A 76 10.82 18.43 12.36
C CYS A 76 10.90 18.64 10.84
N HIS A 77 9.84 19.20 10.23
CA HIS A 77 9.70 19.35 8.79
C HIS A 77 9.65 20.81 8.38
N LYS A 78 10.41 21.16 7.33
CA LYS A 78 10.33 22.47 6.68
C LYS A 78 9.46 22.42 5.44
N LEU A 79 8.91 23.58 5.09
CA LEU A 79 8.05 23.76 3.92
C LEU A 79 8.85 23.75 2.60
N ASP A 80 10.15 23.98 2.68
CA ASP A 80 11.10 23.87 1.56
C ASP A 80 11.66 22.44 1.43
N ASP A 81 12.75 22.27 0.67
CA ASP A 81 13.45 20.99 0.50
C ASP A 81 14.46 20.68 1.62
N LYS A 82 14.60 21.55 2.63
CA LYS A 82 15.60 21.37 3.68
C LYS A 82 15.16 20.30 4.67
N ARG A 83 16.06 19.34 4.88
CA ARG A 83 15.97 18.37 5.98
C ARG A 83 16.47 19.02 7.27
N VAL A 84 15.69 18.92 8.35
CA VAL A 84 16.11 19.30 9.70
C VAL A 84 16.14 18.06 10.59
N VAL A 85 14.96 17.51 10.86
CA VAL A 85 14.82 16.18 11.47
C VAL A 85 14.21 15.24 10.44
N GLY A 86 13.01 15.59 9.95
CA GLY A 86 12.38 14.93 8.83
C GLY A 86 12.73 15.58 7.49
N PRO A 87 12.38 14.94 6.36
CA PRO A 87 12.54 15.53 5.04
C PRO A 87 11.67 16.78 4.87
N GLY A 88 12.12 17.70 4.02
CA GLY A 88 11.34 18.87 3.62
C GLY A 88 10.09 18.50 2.80
N TRP A 89 9.06 19.34 2.87
CA TRP A 89 7.75 19.10 2.26
C TRP A 89 7.61 19.62 0.84
N LYS A 90 8.56 20.42 0.33
CA LYS A 90 8.52 20.92 -1.05
C LYS A 90 8.24 19.78 -2.03
N ASP A 91 7.21 19.94 -2.85
CA ASP A 91 6.77 19.02 -3.92
C ASP A 91 6.39 17.60 -3.43
N ILE A 92 6.07 17.40 -2.15
CA ILE A 92 5.67 16.10 -1.61
C ILE A 92 4.41 15.56 -2.28
N THR A 93 3.43 16.40 -2.58
CA THR A 93 2.16 15.99 -3.23
C THR A 93 2.35 15.65 -4.70
N LYS A 94 3.47 16.06 -5.30
CA LYS A 94 3.88 15.68 -6.66
C LYS A 94 4.66 14.35 -6.68
N ARG A 95 5.28 13.97 -5.56
CA ARG A 95 6.10 12.75 -5.43
C ARG A 95 5.35 11.57 -4.84
N ARG A 96 4.33 11.80 -4.03
CA ARG A 96 3.62 10.76 -3.28
C ARG A 96 2.11 10.90 -3.47
N LYS A 97 1.43 9.76 -3.53
CA LYS A 97 -0.04 9.70 -3.59
C LYS A 97 -0.63 10.29 -2.30
N PRO A 98 -1.82 10.91 -2.38
CA PRO A 98 -2.48 11.48 -1.20
C PRO A 98 -2.77 10.43 -0.13
N GLU A 99 -3.12 9.19 -0.53
CA GLU A 99 -3.30 8.08 0.40
C GLU A 99 -2.01 7.75 1.16
N TRP A 100 -0.87 7.73 0.46
CA TRP A 100 0.42 7.42 1.08
C TRP A 100 0.79 8.48 2.11
N ILE A 101 0.60 9.75 1.79
CA ILE A 101 0.84 10.86 2.71
C ILE A 101 -0.03 10.72 3.96
N MET A 102 -1.33 10.48 3.79
CA MET A 102 -2.25 10.35 4.92
C MET A 102 -1.99 9.09 5.76
N ASN A 103 -1.64 7.96 5.14
CA ASN A 103 -1.24 6.74 5.86
C ASN A 103 0.09 6.94 6.60
N MET A 104 1.05 7.67 6.03
CA MET A 104 2.28 8.05 6.73
C MET A 104 1.98 8.88 7.99
N ILE A 105 1.03 9.82 7.92
CA ILE A 105 0.64 10.67 9.05
C ILE A 105 -0.12 9.88 10.13
N THR A 106 -1.00 8.96 9.73
CA THR A 106 -1.96 8.30 10.65
C THR A 106 -1.50 6.93 11.15
N ASN A 107 -0.55 6.30 10.48
CA ASN A 107 -0.10 4.93 10.75
C ASN A 107 1.43 4.81 10.73
N VAL A 108 2.08 5.80 11.36
CA VAL A 108 3.54 6.02 11.30
C VAL A 108 4.34 4.76 11.61
N ASP A 109 3.97 3.99 12.64
CA ASP A 109 4.77 2.85 13.07
C ASP A 109 4.79 1.73 12.03
N VAL A 110 3.62 1.31 11.54
CA VAL A 110 3.51 0.28 10.50
C VAL A 110 4.17 0.76 9.20
N MET A 111 4.00 2.04 8.85
CA MET A 111 4.65 2.61 7.67
C MET A 111 6.17 2.50 7.80
N LEU A 112 6.75 2.93 8.92
CA LEU A 112 8.21 2.87 9.12
C LEU A 112 8.75 1.43 9.26
N ASP A 113 7.93 0.49 9.72
CA ASP A 113 8.32 -0.90 9.89
C ASP A 113 8.22 -1.71 8.58
N GLU A 114 7.27 -1.39 7.70
CA GLU A 114 6.92 -2.26 6.57
C GLU A 114 6.84 -1.58 5.20
N ASP A 115 6.57 -0.27 5.11
CA ASP A 115 6.48 0.43 3.82
C ASP A 115 7.90 0.72 3.28
N PRO A 116 8.28 0.17 2.10
CA PRO A 116 9.64 0.30 1.59
C PRO A 116 10.07 1.76 1.34
N GLU A 117 9.12 2.64 1.02
CA GLU A 117 9.42 4.05 0.77
C GLU A 117 9.57 4.84 2.06
N ALA A 118 8.84 4.49 3.12
CA ALA A 118 9.02 5.04 4.46
C ALA A 118 10.33 4.55 5.10
N GLN A 119 10.71 3.28 4.90
CA GLN A 119 12.00 2.74 5.37
C GLN A 119 13.20 3.47 4.74
N LYS A 120 13.17 3.77 3.44
CA LYS A 120 14.21 4.60 2.80
C LYS A 120 14.32 5.99 3.42
N LEU A 121 13.18 6.59 3.78
CA LEU A 121 13.17 7.89 4.45
C LEU A 121 13.70 7.79 5.89
N LEU A 122 13.44 6.69 6.58
CA LEU A 122 14.00 6.41 7.91
C LEU A 122 15.53 6.30 7.85
N GLU A 123 16.06 5.54 6.89
CA GLU A 123 17.51 5.44 6.66
C GLU A 123 18.13 6.79 6.32
N LEU A 124 17.42 7.63 5.55
CA LEU A 124 17.89 8.98 5.21
C LEU A 124 17.90 9.91 6.43
N CYS A 125 16.92 9.81 7.32
CA CYS A 125 16.75 10.76 8.42
C CYS A 125 17.41 10.30 9.72
N LEU A 126 17.70 9.00 9.86
CA LEU A 126 18.28 8.37 11.06
C LEU A 126 17.48 8.62 12.35
N MET A 127 16.25 9.14 12.22
CA MET A 127 15.35 9.39 13.32
C MET A 127 13.95 8.92 12.91
N ARG A 128 13.35 8.12 13.79
CA ARG A 128 11.98 7.63 13.62
C ARG A 128 11.01 8.78 13.85
N MET A 129 10.10 9.00 12.90
CA MET A 129 8.99 9.93 13.11
C MET A 129 8.09 9.35 14.23
N PRO A 130 7.76 10.13 15.28
CA PRO A 130 6.84 9.66 16.31
C PRO A 130 5.39 9.75 15.84
N ASN A 131 4.57 8.78 16.24
CA ASN A 131 3.12 8.84 16.01
C ASN A 131 2.50 10.03 16.75
N GLN A 132 1.86 10.93 15.99
CA GLN A 132 1.24 12.16 16.50
C GLN A 132 -0.24 11.99 16.89
N ASN A 133 -0.73 10.74 16.90
CA ASN A 133 -2.11 10.34 17.19
C ASN A 133 -3.12 11.17 16.39
N MET A 134 -2.85 11.34 15.09
CA MET A 134 -3.68 12.16 14.21
C MET A 134 -4.88 11.40 13.68
N SER A 135 -6.03 12.07 13.62
CA SER A 135 -7.20 11.51 12.96
C SER A 135 -7.03 11.53 11.43
N ILE A 136 -7.84 10.74 10.72
CA ILE A 136 -7.90 10.80 9.24
C ILE A 136 -8.34 12.19 8.77
N GLY A 137 -9.22 12.86 9.52
CA GLY A 137 -9.66 14.23 9.22
C GLY A 137 -8.51 15.22 9.31
N ASP A 138 -7.73 15.17 10.40
CA ASP A 138 -6.57 16.04 10.59
C ASP A 138 -5.51 15.79 9.51
N ALA A 139 -5.28 14.53 9.15
CA ALA A 139 -4.36 14.17 8.07
C ALA A 139 -4.84 14.69 6.71
N ARG A 140 -6.16 14.68 6.45
CA ARG A 140 -6.75 15.26 5.23
C ARG A 140 -6.58 16.78 5.19
N ASP A 141 -6.71 17.45 6.33
CA ASP A 141 -6.49 18.90 6.42
C ASP A 141 -5.01 19.26 6.20
N VAL A 142 -4.08 18.52 6.81
CA VAL A 142 -2.63 18.68 6.55
C VAL A 142 -2.28 18.41 5.09
N LEU A 143 -2.86 17.37 4.48
CA LEU A 143 -2.67 17.11 3.05
C LEU A 143 -3.14 18.30 2.19
N GLU A 144 -4.27 18.94 2.52
CA GLU A 144 -4.73 20.12 1.77
C GLU A 144 -3.73 21.27 1.87
N PHE A 145 -3.17 21.49 3.06
CA PHE A 145 -2.12 22.47 3.26
C PHE A 145 -0.84 22.13 2.48
N MET A 146 -0.42 20.86 2.45
CA MET A 146 0.71 20.43 1.62
C MET A 146 0.47 20.71 0.12
N ARG A 147 -0.76 20.52 -0.37
CA ARG A 147 -1.12 20.86 -1.77
C ARG A 147 -0.96 22.35 -2.04
N GLN A 148 -1.41 23.20 -1.11
CA GLN A 148 -1.18 24.65 -1.20
C GLN A 148 0.32 24.98 -1.21
N ASN A 149 1.10 24.38 -0.31
CA ASN A 149 2.55 24.57 -0.25
C ASN A 149 3.25 24.23 -1.58
N ASP A 150 2.74 23.21 -2.28
CA ASP A 150 3.29 22.74 -3.55
C ASP A 150 2.74 23.48 -4.78
N GLY A 151 1.92 24.51 -4.56
CA GLY A 151 1.49 25.49 -5.55
C GLY A 151 0.10 25.28 -6.15
N GLU A 152 -0.70 24.36 -5.60
CA GLU A 152 -2.11 24.25 -5.96
C GLU A 152 -2.91 25.47 -5.46
N LYS A 153 -4.03 25.78 -6.11
CA LYS A 153 -4.85 26.98 -5.86
C LYS A 153 -6.27 26.63 -5.47
#